data_AF-A0ABD0SXA7-F1
#
_entry.id   AF-A0ABD0SXA7-F1
#
_cell.length_a   1.000
_cell.length_b   1.000
_cell.length_c   1.000
_cell.angle_alpha   90.00
_cell.angle_beta   90.00
_cell.angle_gamma   90.00
#
_symmetry.space_group_name_H-M   'P 1'
#
loop_
_entity.id
_entity.type
_entity.pdbx_description
1 polymer ?
#
loop_
_entity_poly.entity_id
_entity_poly.type
_entity_poly.pdbx_seq_one_letter_code
_entity_poly.pdbx_strand_id
1 'polypeptide(L)'
;MRRFGEQIEDRGKYILQYKGETPGLYGVGFIVKKNLVNNIIELTGISERISILNIKLNGEEWSIIQAYSPTESNKKEDLIKIEKFYEELQKTIETTHIYKCDKHAIGSHGFGTRSKNGSRLVNFSLENRLSILNSYYKKKITKKWTWISPNGLHKNEIDFIMSNNKKVFKNVSVIQNLNFNTDHRMVRATMAGNRPNKTRQFHNKHAVVQFTGDTEL
;
A
#
# COMPACT_ATOMS: atom_id res chain seq x y z
N MET A 1 -4.82 3.39 -17.64
CA MET A 1 -5.16 4.81 -17.55
C MET A 1 -5.33 5.15 -16.07
N ARG A 2 -4.64 6.18 -15.56
CA ARG A 2 -4.82 6.67 -14.18
C ARG A 2 -6.16 7.40 -14.10
N ARG A 3 -6.92 7.16 -13.04
CA ARG A 3 -8.31 7.62 -12.90
C ARG A 3 -8.35 8.94 -12.14
N PHE A 4 -9.20 9.85 -12.60
CA PHE A 4 -9.48 11.12 -11.94
C PHE A 4 -10.73 10.98 -11.05
N GLY A 5 -10.77 11.73 -9.97
CA GLY A 5 -11.80 11.68 -8.93
C GLY A 5 -11.55 10.61 -7.88
N GLU A 6 -12.48 10.52 -6.94
CA GLU A 6 -12.54 9.52 -5.90
C GLU A 6 -13.83 8.72 -6.05
N GLN A 7 -13.72 7.41 -6.27
CA GLN A 7 -14.88 6.54 -6.45
C GLN A 7 -14.62 5.12 -5.92
N ILE A 8 -15.71 4.42 -5.63
CA ILE A 8 -15.74 2.98 -5.33
C ILE A 8 -16.58 2.31 -6.41
N GLU A 9 -15.97 1.36 -7.13
CA GLU A 9 -16.60 0.64 -8.24
C GLU A 9 -16.72 -0.85 -7.94
N ASP A 10 -17.87 -1.42 -8.31
CA ASP A 10 -18.05 -2.87 -8.37
C ASP A 10 -17.31 -3.46 -9.58
N ARG A 11 -16.41 -4.42 -9.33
CA ARG A 11 -15.63 -5.15 -10.35
C ARG A 11 -15.84 -6.66 -10.21
N GLY A 12 -17.10 -7.09 -10.08
CA GLY A 12 -17.51 -8.49 -10.13
C GLY A 12 -17.19 -9.25 -8.85
N LYS A 13 -15.98 -9.83 -8.72
CA LYS A 13 -15.53 -10.50 -7.48
C LYS A 13 -14.81 -9.55 -6.51
N TYR A 14 -14.60 -8.31 -6.93
CA TYR A 14 -13.84 -7.30 -6.22
C TYR A 14 -14.62 -5.98 -6.15
N ILE A 15 -14.27 -5.15 -5.19
CA ILE A 15 -14.50 -3.71 -5.22
C ILE A 15 -13.17 -3.03 -5.55
N LEU A 16 -13.22 -1.94 -6.30
CA LEU A 16 -12.07 -1.08 -6.58
C LEU A 16 -12.38 0.31 -6.03
N GLN A 17 -11.63 0.75 -5.03
CA GLN A 17 -11.58 2.16 -4.65
C GLN A 17 -10.36 2.79 -5.29
N TYR A 18 -10.50 4.04 -5.74
CA TYR A 18 -9.38 4.85 -6.20
C TYR A 18 -9.56 6.32 -5.85
N LYS A 19 -8.45 7.04 -5.76
CA LYS A 19 -8.36 8.50 -5.68
C LYS A 19 -7.27 9.00 -6.60
N GLY A 20 -7.60 9.97 -7.44
CA GLY A 20 -6.64 10.71 -8.27
C GLY A 20 -7.15 12.11 -8.56
N GLU A 21 -6.29 13.12 -8.47
CA GLU A 21 -6.69 14.53 -8.61
C GLU A 21 -6.04 15.17 -9.84
N THR A 22 -4.92 14.63 -10.29
CA THR A 22 -4.22 15.12 -11.47
C THR A 22 -4.42 14.18 -12.66
N PRO A 23 -5.08 14.61 -13.75
CA PRO A 23 -5.30 13.77 -14.93
C PRO A 23 -4.01 13.16 -15.48
N GLY A 24 -3.99 11.83 -15.63
CA GLY A 24 -2.83 11.08 -16.15
C GLY A 24 -1.64 10.96 -15.19
N LEU A 25 -1.69 11.57 -14.01
CA LEU A 25 -0.62 11.54 -13.02
C LEU A 25 -1.08 10.88 -11.71
N TYR A 26 -0.13 10.28 -11.02
CA TYR A 26 -0.30 9.71 -9.68
C TYR A 26 -1.48 8.72 -9.58
N GLY A 27 -2.21 8.76 -8.47
CA GLY A 27 -3.36 7.91 -8.23
C GLY A 27 -3.04 6.73 -7.32
N VAL A 28 -3.95 6.48 -6.40
CA VAL A 28 -3.88 5.45 -5.38
C VAL A 28 -5.21 4.72 -5.28
N GLY A 29 -5.21 3.55 -4.66
CA GLY A 29 -6.45 2.81 -4.46
C GLY A 29 -6.26 1.39 -3.97
N PHE A 30 -7.37 0.80 -3.54
CA PHE A 30 -7.45 -0.59 -3.11
C PHE A 30 -8.35 -1.41 -4.00
N ILE A 31 -7.90 -2.64 -4.29
CA ILE A 31 -8.76 -3.69 -4.83
C ILE A 31 -9.00 -4.70 -3.71
N VAL A 32 -10.25 -4.79 -3.25
CA VAL A 32 -10.64 -5.67 -2.14
C VAL A 32 -11.61 -6.74 -2.65
N LYS A 33 -11.47 -7.99 -2.19
CA LYS A 33 -12.43 -9.04 -2.56
C LYS A 33 -13.80 -8.77 -1.94
N LYS A 34 -14.87 -9.02 -2.69
CA LYS A 34 -16.24 -8.78 -2.21
C LYS A 34 -16.60 -9.51 -0.92
N ASN A 35 -16.04 -10.69 -0.70
CA ASN A 35 -16.28 -11.46 0.54
C ASN A 35 -15.72 -10.78 1.80
N LEU A 36 -14.91 -9.73 1.65
CA LEU A 36 -14.35 -8.93 2.74
C LEU A 36 -15.04 -7.57 2.91
N VAL A 37 -16.02 -7.22 2.06
CA VAL A 37 -16.68 -5.89 2.10
C VAL A 37 -17.29 -5.61 3.47
N ASN A 38 -17.97 -6.60 4.05
CA ASN A 38 -18.60 -6.47 5.37
C ASN A 38 -17.59 -6.35 6.53
N ASN A 39 -16.31 -6.55 6.26
CA ASN A 39 -15.24 -6.39 7.23
C ASN A 39 -14.57 -5.01 7.13
N ILE A 40 -14.84 -4.24 6.07
CA ILE A 40 -14.27 -2.91 5.86
C ILE A 40 -14.94 -1.95 6.84
N ILE A 41 -14.11 -1.23 7.60
CA ILE A 41 -14.52 -0.16 8.52
C ILE A 41 -14.42 1.18 7.80
N GLU A 42 -13.31 1.39 7.08
CA GLU A 42 -13.06 2.62 6.33
C GLU A 42 -12.27 2.30 5.05
N LEU A 43 -12.59 2.98 3.96
CA LEU A 43 -11.85 2.91 2.71
C LEU A 43 -11.88 4.27 2.03
N THR A 44 -10.84 5.07 2.25
CA THR A 44 -10.79 6.50 1.92
C THR A 44 -9.47 6.85 1.25
N GLY A 45 -9.49 7.74 0.27
CA GLY A 45 -8.28 8.37 -0.23
C GLY A 45 -7.99 9.68 0.50
N ILE A 46 -6.78 9.79 1.07
CA ILE A 46 -6.33 11.00 1.78
C ILE A 46 -5.84 12.03 0.76
N SER A 47 -5.07 11.59 -0.23
CA SER A 47 -4.61 12.39 -1.37
C SER A 47 -4.44 11.47 -2.59
N GLU A 48 -4.11 12.01 -3.76
CA GLU A 48 -3.75 11.19 -4.93
C GLU A 48 -2.46 10.35 -4.76
N ARG A 49 -1.83 10.41 -3.58
CA ARG A 49 -0.63 9.65 -3.18
C ARG A 49 -0.82 8.81 -1.92
N ILE A 50 -1.88 9.00 -1.14
CA ILE A 50 -2.09 8.28 0.12
C ILE A 50 -3.54 7.82 0.19
N SER A 51 -3.75 6.54 0.47
CA SER A 51 -5.08 5.98 0.75
C SER A 51 -5.01 5.04 1.94
N ILE A 52 -6.11 4.94 2.68
CA ILE A 52 -6.23 4.11 3.87
C ILE A 52 -7.40 3.12 3.71
N LEU A 53 -7.16 1.89 4.17
CA LEU A 53 -8.15 0.84 4.34
C LEU A 53 -8.10 0.37 5.79
N ASN A 54 -9.13 0.68 6.58
CA ASN A 54 -9.35 0.08 7.88
C ASN A 54 -10.30 -1.12 7.71
N ILE A 55 -9.87 -2.29 8.19
CA ILE A 55 -10.57 -3.56 7.95
C ILE A 55 -10.40 -4.52 9.13
N LYS A 56 -11.46 -5.21 9.52
CA LYS A 56 -11.42 -6.24 10.56
C LYS A 56 -11.04 -7.61 9.98
N LEU A 57 -9.88 -8.14 10.34
CA LEU A 57 -9.39 -9.44 9.88
C LEU A 57 -9.04 -10.34 11.06
N ASN A 58 -9.60 -11.55 11.08
CA ASN A 58 -9.36 -12.55 12.15
C ASN A 58 -9.66 -12.03 13.57
N GLY A 59 -10.67 -11.18 13.72
CA GLY A 59 -11.05 -10.59 15.02
C GLY A 59 -10.29 -9.31 15.38
N GLU A 60 -9.20 -9.00 14.69
CA GLU A 60 -8.36 -7.82 14.90
C GLU A 60 -8.67 -6.73 13.88
N GLU A 61 -8.49 -5.46 14.25
CA GLU A 61 -8.57 -4.33 13.34
C GLU A 61 -7.22 -4.05 12.69
N TRP A 62 -7.24 -3.84 11.37
CA TRP A 62 -6.06 -3.58 10.56
C TRP A 62 -6.22 -2.26 9.86
N SER A 63 -5.22 -1.39 9.99
CA SER A 63 -5.04 -0.22 9.13
C SER A 63 -4.00 -0.54 8.07
N ILE A 64 -4.40 -0.45 6.80
CA ILE A 64 -3.52 -0.64 5.65
C ILE A 64 -3.45 0.70 4.93
N ILE A 65 -2.26 1.30 4.93
CA ILE A 65 -1.99 2.55 4.23
C ILE A 65 -1.25 2.20 2.93
N GLN A 66 -1.78 2.64 1.80
CA GLN A 66 -1.07 2.63 0.53
C GLN A 66 -0.52 4.03 0.30
N ALA A 67 0.78 4.11 0.01
CA ALA A 67 1.50 5.37 -0.10
C ALA A 67 2.40 5.37 -1.34
N TYR A 68 2.19 6.34 -2.23
CA TYR A 68 2.96 6.55 -3.45
C TYR A 68 3.87 7.78 -3.30
N SER A 69 5.09 7.54 -2.83
CA SER A 69 6.07 8.58 -2.54
C SER A 69 6.49 9.37 -3.80
N PRO A 70 6.73 10.69 -3.70
CA PRO A 70 7.34 11.47 -4.76
C PRO A 70 8.73 10.95 -5.16
N THR A 71 9.05 11.02 -6.44
CA THR A 71 10.38 10.65 -6.96
C THR A 71 11.46 11.60 -6.47
N GLU A 72 12.65 11.07 -6.19
CA GLU A 72 13.80 11.86 -5.80
C GLU A 72 14.32 12.66 -7.00
N SER A 73 14.31 13.98 -6.89
CA SER A 73 14.79 14.92 -7.90
C SER A 73 15.54 16.07 -7.22
N ASN A 74 16.47 16.72 -7.92
CA ASN A 74 17.27 17.83 -7.40
C ASN A 74 16.55 19.19 -7.47
N LYS A 75 15.26 19.22 -7.83
CA LYS A 75 14.48 20.47 -7.92
C LYS A 75 13.91 20.84 -6.56
N LYS A 76 13.96 22.14 -6.22
CA LYS A 76 13.40 22.68 -4.97
C LYS A 76 11.92 22.35 -4.80
N GLU A 77 11.14 22.41 -5.87
CA GLU A 77 9.71 22.05 -5.87
C GLU A 77 9.45 20.60 -5.42
N ASP A 78 10.35 19.68 -5.75
CA ASP A 78 10.17 18.26 -5.39
C ASP A 78 10.50 18.03 -3.91
N LEU A 79 11.36 18.84 -3.29
CA LEU A 79 11.58 18.81 -1.85
C LEU A 79 10.32 19.21 -1.09
N ILE A 80 9.63 20.27 -1.51
CA ILE A 80 8.36 20.71 -0.91
C ILE A 80 7.30 19.61 -1.03
N LYS A 81 7.21 18.95 -2.19
CA LYS A 81 6.29 17.80 -2.37
C LYS A 81 6.63 16.63 -1.45
N ILE A 82 7.92 16.34 -1.26
CA ILE A 82 8.37 15.27 -0.37
C ILE A 82 8.01 15.59 1.09
N GLU A 83 8.28 16.82 1.54
CA GLU A 83 7.95 17.26 2.90
C GLU A 83 6.44 17.18 3.16
N LYS A 84 5.63 17.75 2.26
CA LYS A 84 4.16 17.66 2.36
C LYS A 84 3.68 16.21 2.39
N PHE A 85 4.23 15.35 1.54
CA PHE A 85 3.88 13.93 1.52
C PHE A 85 4.16 13.23 2.86
N TYR A 86 5.33 13.47 3.47
CA TYR A 86 5.66 12.86 4.76
C TYR A 86 4.83 13.45 5.91
N GLU A 87 4.48 14.73 5.86
CA GLU A 87 3.56 15.35 6.82
C GLU A 87 2.16 14.71 6.75
N GLU A 88 1.59 14.56 5.55
CA GLU A 88 0.29 13.89 5.35
C GLU A 88 0.35 12.41 5.75
N LEU A 89 1.44 11.72 5.44
CA LEU A 89 1.64 10.32 5.83
C LEU A 89 1.76 10.17 7.34
N GLN A 90 2.43 11.10 8.02
CA GLN A 90 2.54 11.13 9.48
C GLN A 90 1.16 11.32 10.13
N LYS A 91 0.39 12.33 9.68
CA LYS A 91 -0.99 12.54 10.13
C LYS A 91 -1.86 11.31 9.89
N THR A 92 -1.72 10.65 8.74
CA THR A 92 -2.47 9.42 8.42
C THR A 92 -2.10 8.27 9.37
N ILE A 93 -0.82 8.11 9.72
CA ILE A 93 -0.42 7.08 10.69
C ILE A 93 -0.98 7.37 12.08
N GLU A 94 -1.07 8.63 12.48
CA GLU A 94 -1.58 9.02 13.80
C GLU A 94 -3.07 8.72 14.00
N THR A 95 -3.85 8.59 12.92
CA THR A 95 -5.25 8.14 13.00
C THR A 95 -5.40 6.63 13.14
N THR A 96 -4.32 5.85 12.94
CA THR A 96 -4.37 4.38 12.97
C THR A 96 -4.10 3.80 14.36
N HIS A 97 -4.65 2.61 14.61
CA HIS A 97 -4.38 1.81 15.81
C HIS A 97 -3.03 1.08 15.73
N ILE A 98 -1.96 1.78 15.37
CA ILE A 98 -0.60 1.22 15.33
C ILE A 98 -0.03 1.16 16.75
N TYR A 99 -0.07 -0.01 17.37
CA TYR A 99 0.76 -0.30 18.54
C TYR A 99 2.24 -0.30 18.12
N LYS A 100 2.96 0.77 18.47
CA LYS A 100 4.38 0.96 18.14
C LYS A 100 5.24 -0.08 18.89
N CYS A 101 5.54 -1.22 18.27
CA CYS A 101 6.19 -2.36 18.94
C CYS A 101 7.63 -2.65 18.45
N ASP A 102 7.96 -2.36 17.19
CA ASP A 102 9.27 -2.73 16.65
C ASP A 102 10.36 -1.69 16.90
N LYS A 103 11.57 -2.15 17.23
CA LYS A 103 12.73 -1.29 17.49
C LYS A 103 13.65 -1.15 16.28
N HIS A 104 13.51 -2.03 15.28
CA HIS A 104 14.38 -2.06 14.11
C HIS A 104 13.55 -1.87 12.84
N ALA A 105 13.95 -0.88 12.03
CA ALA A 105 13.33 -0.66 10.74
C ALA A 105 13.85 -1.60 9.65
N ILE A 106 15.14 -1.96 9.67
CA ILE A 106 15.81 -2.74 8.61
C ILE A 106 16.32 -4.08 9.16
N GLY A 107 16.12 -5.14 8.39
CA GLY A 107 16.69 -6.47 8.60
C GLY A 107 17.98 -6.73 7.80
N SER A 108 18.58 -7.89 7.99
CA SER A 108 19.89 -8.25 7.43
C SER A 108 19.90 -8.59 5.92
N HIS A 109 18.76 -8.51 5.24
CA HIS A 109 18.59 -8.93 3.84
C HIS A 109 18.16 -7.78 2.91
N GLY A 110 18.64 -6.55 3.15
CA GLY A 110 18.44 -5.42 2.22
C GLY A 110 19.00 -5.67 0.79
N PHE A 111 18.73 -4.74 -0.12
CA PHE A 111 19.19 -4.78 -1.51
C PHE A 111 19.53 -3.39 -2.03
N GLY A 112 20.59 -3.29 -2.83
CA GLY A 112 21.01 -2.03 -3.45
C GLY A 112 21.66 -1.05 -2.47
N THR A 113 21.81 0.18 -2.94
CA THR A 113 22.39 1.30 -2.20
C THR A 113 21.29 2.26 -1.75
N ARG A 114 21.39 2.76 -0.52
CA ARG A 114 20.41 3.69 0.05
C ARG A 114 20.53 5.09 -0.56
N SER A 115 19.45 5.56 -1.18
CA SER A 115 19.31 6.94 -1.67
C SER A 115 18.85 7.90 -0.57
N LYS A 116 18.69 9.21 -0.83
CA LYS A 116 18.17 10.14 0.19
C LYS A 116 16.71 9.83 0.50
N ASN A 117 15.89 9.46 -0.49
CA ASN A 117 14.54 8.94 -0.25
C ASN A 117 14.56 7.64 0.56
N GLY A 118 15.53 6.75 0.29
CA GLY A 118 15.75 5.57 1.13
C GLY A 118 16.03 5.93 2.59
N SER A 119 16.85 6.95 2.85
CA SER A 119 17.11 7.44 4.21
C SER A 119 15.87 8.03 4.88
N ARG A 120 15.05 8.83 4.15
CA ARG A 120 13.78 9.36 4.67
C ARG A 120 12.82 8.24 5.05
N LEU A 121 12.67 7.22 4.20
CA LEU A 121 11.84 6.06 4.48
C LEU A 121 12.28 5.31 5.74
N VAL A 122 13.59 5.13 5.92
CA VAL A 122 14.16 4.47 7.11
C VAL A 122 13.91 5.29 8.37
N ASN A 123 14.17 6.60 8.33
CA ASN A 123 13.92 7.48 9.48
C ASN A 123 12.44 7.48 9.88
N PHE A 124 11.55 7.65 8.90
CA PHE A 124 10.10 7.56 9.10
C PHE A 124 9.68 6.22 9.69
N SER A 125 10.29 5.12 9.23
CA SER A 125 10.03 3.78 9.75
C SER A 125 10.49 3.62 11.21
N LEU A 126 11.64 4.19 11.58
CA LEU A 126 12.14 4.17 12.95
C LEU A 126 11.24 4.97 13.89
N GLU A 127 10.85 6.19 13.51
CA GLU A 127 9.97 7.08 14.28
C GLU A 127 8.60 6.45 14.54
N ASN A 128 8.08 5.72 13.55
CA ASN A 128 6.78 5.05 13.62
C ASN A 128 6.85 3.57 14.02
N ARG A 129 8.04 3.07 14.40
CA ARG A 129 8.27 1.67 14.82
C ARG A 129 7.75 0.64 13.81
N LEU A 130 8.00 0.90 12.54
CA LEU A 130 7.68 0.04 11.41
C LEU A 130 8.92 -0.72 10.94
N SER A 131 8.77 -2.03 10.71
CA SER A 131 9.78 -2.84 10.03
C SER A 131 9.54 -2.88 8.53
N ILE A 132 10.58 -2.60 7.75
CA ILE A 132 10.62 -2.74 6.29
C ILE A 132 10.78 -4.22 5.96
N LEU A 133 9.65 -4.91 5.78
CA LEU A 133 9.57 -6.37 5.75
C LEU A 133 10.42 -7.00 4.64
N ASN A 134 10.57 -6.32 3.50
CA ASN A 134 11.42 -6.77 2.39
C ASN A 134 12.85 -7.14 2.84
N SER A 135 13.39 -6.43 3.83
CA SER A 135 14.74 -6.61 4.34
C SER A 135 14.89 -7.72 5.39
N TYR A 136 13.80 -8.34 5.86
CA TYR A 136 13.85 -9.39 6.88
C TYR A 136 13.91 -10.81 6.29
N TYR A 137 13.42 -11.02 5.07
CA TYR A 137 13.34 -12.35 4.46
C TYR A 137 14.41 -12.54 3.40
N LYS A 138 15.23 -13.60 3.54
CA LYS A 138 16.25 -13.96 2.56
C LYS A 138 15.60 -14.30 1.20
N LYS A 139 16.10 -13.65 0.14
CA LYS A 139 15.73 -13.89 -1.27
C LYS A 139 16.97 -13.88 -2.16
N LYS A 140 16.90 -14.61 -3.28
CA LYS A 140 17.88 -14.49 -4.37
C LYS A 140 17.85 -13.06 -4.91
N ILE A 141 19.01 -12.47 -5.19
CA ILE A 141 19.15 -11.08 -5.69
C ILE A 141 18.26 -10.82 -6.91
N THR A 142 18.20 -11.77 -7.85
CA THR A 142 17.36 -11.69 -9.06
C THR A 142 15.85 -11.54 -8.78
N LYS A 143 15.41 -11.88 -7.57
CA LYS A 143 14.02 -11.84 -7.11
C LYS A 143 13.70 -10.65 -6.19
N LYS A 144 14.63 -9.71 -6.01
CA LYS A 144 14.45 -8.55 -5.09
C LYS A 144 14.00 -7.26 -5.77
N TRP A 145 14.49 -6.96 -6.98
CA TRP A 145 14.15 -5.70 -7.65
C TRP A 145 12.63 -5.54 -7.85
N THR A 146 12.10 -4.35 -7.72
CA THR A 146 10.68 -4.06 -7.93
C THR A 146 10.45 -3.09 -9.06
N TRP A 147 11.52 -2.47 -9.58
CA TRP A 147 11.48 -1.57 -10.71
C TRP A 147 12.68 -1.81 -11.64
N ILE A 148 12.46 -1.63 -12.95
CA ILE A 148 13.51 -1.65 -13.97
C ILE A 148 13.49 -0.33 -14.75
N SER A 149 14.67 0.20 -15.08
CA SER A 149 14.75 1.42 -15.89
C SER A 149 14.23 1.23 -17.30
N PRO A 150 13.78 2.30 -18.00
CA PRO A 150 13.25 2.20 -19.37
C PRO A 150 14.23 1.58 -20.37
N ASN A 151 15.54 1.79 -20.18
CA ASN A 151 16.61 1.20 -20.99
C ASN A 151 16.99 -0.23 -20.55
N GLY A 152 16.36 -0.79 -19.53
CA GLY A 152 16.60 -2.15 -19.03
C GLY A 152 17.88 -2.34 -18.21
N LEU A 153 18.71 -1.30 -18.05
CA LEU A 153 20.05 -1.40 -17.47
C LEU A 153 20.07 -1.44 -15.94
N HIS A 154 19.12 -0.77 -15.29
CA HIS A 154 19.11 -0.60 -13.84
C HIS A 154 17.90 -1.29 -13.22
N LYS A 155 18.13 -1.99 -12.11
CA LYS A 155 17.11 -2.72 -11.36
C LYS A 155 17.22 -2.34 -9.89
N ASN A 156 16.15 -1.75 -9.36
CA ASN A 156 16.11 -1.25 -7.99
C ASN A 156 14.96 -1.89 -7.20
N GLU A 157 15.09 -1.97 -5.88
CA GLU A 157 13.98 -2.27 -4.97
C GLU A 157 13.50 -0.95 -4.38
N ILE A 158 12.30 -0.51 -4.79
CA ILE A 158 11.70 0.77 -4.41
C ILE A 158 10.24 0.63 -3.94
N ASP A 159 9.68 -0.58 -4.00
CA ASP A 159 8.35 -0.90 -3.53
C ASP A 159 8.47 -1.76 -2.26
N PHE A 160 7.97 -1.24 -1.14
CA PHE A 160 8.16 -1.84 0.18
C PHE A 160 6.83 -2.15 0.85
N ILE A 161 6.81 -3.22 1.64
CA ILE A 161 5.74 -3.48 2.61
C ILE A 161 6.33 -3.28 4.00
N MET A 162 5.65 -2.47 4.82
CA MET A 162 6.07 -2.15 6.17
C MET A 162 5.00 -2.57 7.19
N SER A 163 5.41 -2.90 8.41
CA SER A 163 4.48 -3.24 9.48
C SER A 163 5.08 -2.99 10.87
N ASN A 164 4.24 -2.56 11.80
CA ASN A 164 4.55 -2.48 13.23
C ASN A 164 4.58 -3.85 13.94
N ASN A 165 4.11 -4.91 13.27
CA ASN A 165 4.09 -6.27 13.79
C ASN A 165 4.57 -7.26 12.74
N LYS A 166 5.89 -7.29 12.51
CA LYS A 166 6.52 -8.21 11.55
C LYS A 166 6.23 -9.70 11.83
N LYS A 167 5.92 -10.08 13.08
CA LYS A 167 5.70 -11.48 13.49
C LYS A 167 4.47 -12.10 12.83
N VAL A 168 3.49 -11.29 12.41
CA VAL A 168 2.30 -11.78 11.71
C VAL A 168 2.64 -12.25 10.29
N PHE A 169 3.77 -11.79 9.72
CA PHE A 169 4.16 -12.12 8.36
C PHE A 169 5.11 -13.33 8.33
N LYS A 170 4.82 -14.27 7.43
CA LYS A 170 5.66 -15.45 7.17
C LYS A 170 6.68 -15.22 6.06
N ASN A 171 6.37 -14.31 5.14
CA ASN A 171 7.19 -14.09 3.95
C ASN A 171 6.84 -12.78 3.26
N VAL A 172 7.83 -12.14 2.65
CA VAL A 172 7.65 -11.09 1.62
C VAL A 172 8.42 -11.50 0.36
N SER A 173 7.79 -11.39 -0.81
CA SER A 173 8.38 -11.79 -2.08
C SER A 173 7.79 -11.05 -3.27
N VAL A 174 8.60 -10.83 -4.29
CA VAL A 174 8.14 -10.33 -5.59
C VAL A 174 7.48 -11.44 -6.41
N ILE A 175 6.29 -11.16 -6.96
CA ILE A 175 5.57 -12.06 -7.87
C ILE A 175 6.30 -12.06 -9.22
N GLN A 176 6.72 -13.25 -9.68
CA GLN A 176 7.54 -13.38 -10.89
C GLN A 176 6.71 -13.43 -12.19
N ASN A 177 5.55 -14.08 -12.14
CA ASN A 177 4.76 -14.41 -13.33
C ASN A 177 3.50 -13.55 -13.39
N LEU A 178 3.68 -12.24 -13.40
CA LEU A 178 2.58 -11.29 -13.55
C LEU A 178 2.83 -10.46 -14.81
N ASN A 179 2.09 -10.76 -15.88
CA ASN A 179 2.31 -10.16 -17.19
C ASN A 179 1.44 -8.92 -17.38
N PHE A 180 1.92 -7.78 -16.87
CA PHE A 180 1.35 -6.46 -17.14
C PHE A 180 2.41 -5.59 -17.85
N ASN A 181 1.96 -4.69 -18.71
CA ASN A 181 2.83 -3.72 -19.37
C ASN A 181 3.23 -2.60 -18.38
N THR A 182 4.13 -2.93 -17.46
CA THR A 182 4.69 -2.01 -16.44
C THR A 182 6.16 -2.35 -16.19
N ASP A 183 6.92 -1.31 -15.85
CA ASP A 183 8.29 -1.36 -15.35
C ASP A 183 8.39 -1.82 -13.88
N HIS A 184 7.25 -1.99 -13.18
CA HIS A 184 7.20 -2.45 -11.79
C HIS A 184 6.85 -3.94 -11.64
N ARG A 185 7.33 -4.57 -10.57
CA ARG A 185 6.92 -5.91 -10.13
C ARG A 185 6.15 -5.85 -8.83
N MET A 186 5.05 -6.59 -8.77
CA MET A 186 4.19 -6.65 -7.58
C MET A 186 4.90 -7.34 -6.40
N VAL A 187 4.88 -6.68 -5.24
CA VAL A 187 5.36 -7.23 -3.96
C VAL A 187 4.20 -7.86 -3.21
N ARG A 188 4.42 -9.03 -2.62
CA ARG A 188 3.43 -9.76 -1.84
C ARG A 188 3.96 -10.10 -0.47
N ALA A 189 3.23 -9.71 0.57
CA ALA A 189 3.39 -10.22 1.92
C ALA A 189 2.40 -11.38 2.18
N THR A 190 2.87 -12.43 2.84
CA THR A 190 2.06 -13.57 3.27
C THR A 190 1.95 -13.56 4.77
N MET A 191 0.74 -13.45 5.29
CA MET A 191 0.45 -13.49 6.73
C MET A 191 0.24 -14.92 7.24
N ALA A 192 0.50 -15.13 8.53
CA ALA A 192 0.05 -16.28 9.29
C ALA A 192 -1.44 -16.10 9.65
N GLY A 193 -2.29 -17.06 9.32
CA GLY A 193 -3.71 -17.01 9.72
C GLY A 193 -4.62 -17.92 8.90
N ASN A 194 -5.83 -18.12 9.41
CA ASN A 194 -6.89 -18.84 8.70
C ASN A 194 -7.44 -17.98 7.57
N ARG A 195 -7.84 -18.60 6.46
CA ARG A 195 -8.50 -17.89 5.37
C ARG A 195 -9.86 -17.39 5.88
N PRO A 196 -10.24 -16.13 5.65
CA PRO A 196 -11.60 -15.68 5.96
C PRO A 196 -12.59 -16.59 5.22
N ASN A 197 -13.62 -17.03 5.93
CA ASN A 197 -14.64 -17.92 5.39
C ASN A 197 -15.20 -17.33 4.10
N LYS A 198 -15.31 -18.14 3.04
CA LYS A 198 -16.02 -17.71 1.84
C LYS A 198 -17.46 -17.42 2.27
N THR A 199 -17.92 -16.18 2.15
CA THR A 199 -19.34 -15.89 2.24
C THR A 199 -20.02 -16.75 1.18
N ARG A 200 -20.96 -17.61 1.59
CA ARG A 200 -21.79 -18.36 0.66
C ARG A 200 -22.48 -17.33 -0.23
N GLN A 201 -22.41 -17.51 -1.55
CA GLN A 201 -23.17 -16.69 -2.48
C GLN A 201 -24.65 -17.01 -2.27
N PHE A 202 -25.31 -16.27 -1.39
CA PHE A 202 -26.76 -16.25 -1.37
C PHE A 202 -27.20 -15.42 -2.58
N HIS A 203 -27.90 -16.07 -3.52
CA HIS A 203 -28.64 -15.39 -4.57
C HIS A 203 -29.82 -14.65 -3.95
N ASN A 204 -29.56 -13.57 -3.22
CA ASN A 204 -30.62 -12.64 -2.83
C ASN A 204 -30.61 -11.48 -3.82
N LYS A 205 -31.63 -11.47 -4.68
CA LYS A 205 -32.00 -10.29 -5.45
C LYS A 205 -32.28 -9.15 -4.46
N HIS A 206 -31.67 -8.00 -4.71
CA HIS A 206 -31.87 -6.71 -4.04
C HIS A 206 -31.36 -6.60 -2.59
N ALA A 207 -30.14 -6.08 -2.46
CA ALA A 207 -29.80 -5.16 -1.38
C ALA A 207 -28.89 -4.07 -1.99
N VAL A 208 -29.49 -2.92 -2.29
CA VAL A 208 -28.76 -1.71 -2.68
C VAL A 208 -28.06 -1.22 -1.41
N VAL A 209 -26.73 -1.23 -1.43
CA VAL A 209 -25.95 -0.50 -0.43
C VAL A 209 -26.21 0.98 -0.70
N GLN A 210 -26.91 1.66 0.21
CA GLN A 210 -27.04 3.11 0.17
C GLN A 210 -25.70 3.72 0.59
N PHE A 211 -25.11 4.49 -0.32
CA PHE A 211 -23.97 5.34 -0.06
C PHE A 211 -24.51 6.72 0.30
N THR A 212 -24.26 7.19 1.51
CA THR A 212 -24.49 8.58 1.90
C THR A 212 -23.36 9.42 1.31
N GLY A 213 -23.52 9.83 0.06
CA GLY A 213 -22.84 11.00 -0.48
C GLY A 213 -23.89 12.11 -0.50
N ASP A 214 -23.66 13.16 0.28
CA ASP A 214 -24.47 14.37 0.22
C ASP A 214 -24.39 14.94 -1.21
N THR A 215 -25.45 14.74 -1.96
CA THR A 215 -25.76 15.52 -3.16
C THR A 215 -26.78 16.56 -2.76
N GLU A 216 -26.32 17.73 -2.33
CA GLU A 216 -27.12 18.95 -2.43
C GLU A 216 -26.28 20.04 -3.12
N LEU A 217 -26.66 20.25 -4.39
CA LEU A 217 -26.61 21.47 -5.23
C LEU A 217 -25.32 22.32 -5.25
#